data_AF-A0A5J4PS21-F1
#
_entry.id   AF-A0A5J4PS21-F1
#
_cell.length_a   1.000
_cell.length_b   1.000
_cell.length_c   1.000
_cell.angle_alpha   90.00
_cell.angle_beta   90.00
_cell.angle_gamma   90.00
#
_symmetry.space_group_name_H-M   'P 1'
#
loop_
_entity.id
_entity.type
_entity.pdbx_description
1 polymer ?
#
loop_
_entity_poly.entity_id
_entity_poly.type
_entity_poly.pdbx_seq_one_letter_code
_entity_poly.pdbx_strand_id
1 'polypeptide(L)'
;MIRMLGQWRRIVQNKRLVKVKFLASFIGSLNFLRLQIKRGGLHLKKLNKIKAWAALTRGWNSSVYLNMQVLKELFWWKTMIQKNRPIQATLISPQAILATDASKTNWGATLKMSHPDLEILFHGKWSSNWHLTSSNQREAAGILCALRRSETYLRERQIKSLKIETDN
;
A
#
# COMPACT_ATOMS: atom_id res chain seq x y z
N MET A 1 8.36 7.13 17.89
CA MET A 1 9.10 6.25 16.94
C MET A 1 10.62 6.20 17.18
N ILE A 2 11.34 7.33 17.19
CA ILE A 2 12.82 7.35 17.29
C ILE A 2 13.32 6.65 18.58
N ARG A 3 12.69 6.89 19.72
CA ARG A 3 13.00 6.21 21.00
C ARG A 3 12.89 4.68 20.88
N MET A 4 11.83 4.19 20.23
CA MET A 4 11.60 2.77 20.00
C MET A 4 12.69 2.16 19.11
N LEU A 5 13.10 2.83 18.03
CA LEU A 5 14.24 2.41 17.22
C LEU A 5 15.54 2.31 18.04
N GLY A 6 15.76 3.25 18.97
CA GLY A 6 16.89 3.19 19.91
C GLY A 6 16.86 1.97 20.83
N GLN A 7 15.67 1.61 21.35
CA GLN A 7 15.48 0.40 22.16
C GLN A 7 15.74 -0.87 21.34
N TRP A 8 15.17 -0.98 20.15
CA TRP A 8 15.39 -2.11 19.25
C TRP A 8 16.85 -2.24 18.83
N ARG A 9 17.55 -1.12 18.59
CA ARG A 9 19.00 -1.13 18.34
C ARG A 9 19.75 -1.78 19.50
N ARG A 10 19.47 -1.39 20.75
CA ARG A 10 20.10 -1.97 21.94
C ARG A 10 19.78 -3.47 22.08
N ILE A 11 18.55 -3.88 21.78
CA ILE A 11 18.16 -5.30 21.79
C ILE A 11 19.03 -6.11 20.82
N VAL A 12 19.19 -5.64 19.57
CA VAL A 12 20.03 -6.31 18.56
C VAL A 12 21.50 -6.34 18.98
N GLN A 13 22.05 -5.19 19.43
CA GLN A 13 23.45 -5.07 19.84
C GLN A 13 23.78 -5.96 21.03
N ASN A 14 22.91 -5.97 22.05
CA ASN A 14 23.10 -6.73 23.28
C ASN A 14 22.62 -8.16 23.18
N LYS A 15 22.32 -8.63 21.98
CA LYS A 15 22.00 -10.03 21.76
C LYS A 15 20.78 -10.53 22.55
N ARG A 16 19.78 -9.66 22.75
CA ARG A 16 18.62 -9.99 23.60
C ARG A 16 17.52 -10.69 22.81
N LEU A 17 16.96 -11.73 23.43
CA LEU A 17 15.76 -12.40 22.95
C LEU A 17 14.54 -11.51 23.10
N VAL A 18 13.65 -11.55 22.10
CA VAL A 18 12.38 -10.82 22.10
C VAL A 18 11.23 -11.72 21.66
N LYS A 19 10.04 -11.51 22.24
CA LYS A 19 8.85 -12.22 21.79
C LYS A 19 8.51 -11.87 20.34
N VAL A 20 8.13 -12.87 19.54
CA VAL A 20 7.78 -12.69 18.12
C VAL A 20 6.63 -11.69 17.96
N LYS A 21 5.63 -11.70 18.85
CA LYS A 21 4.55 -10.70 18.84
C LYS A 21 5.01 -9.25 19.04
N PHE A 22 6.08 -9.03 19.83
CA PHE A 22 6.64 -7.69 20.01
C PHE A 22 7.42 -7.24 18.78
N LEU A 23 8.14 -8.15 18.12
CA LEU A 23 8.74 -7.89 16.82
C LEU A 23 7.67 -7.55 15.76
N ALA A 24 6.54 -8.25 15.76
CA ALA A 24 5.42 -7.97 14.86
C ALA A 24 4.83 -6.58 15.11
N SER A 25 4.59 -6.21 16.37
CA SER A 25 4.11 -4.87 16.76
C SER A 25 5.08 -3.76 16.32
N PHE A 26 6.38 -3.98 16.51
CA PHE A 26 7.41 -3.06 16.04
C PHE A 26 7.41 -2.89 14.52
N ILE A 27 7.30 -3.99 13.77
CA ILE A 27 7.17 -3.96 12.31
C ILE A 27 5.90 -3.21 11.89
N GLY A 28 4.77 -3.44 12.56
CA GLY A 28 3.51 -2.72 12.29
C GLY A 28 3.66 -1.20 12.47
N SER A 29 4.38 -0.79 13.51
CA SER A 29 4.69 0.62 13.76
C SER A 29 5.52 1.25 12.64
N LEU A 30 6.49 0.53 12.08
CA LEU A 30 7.25 1.00 10.91
C LEU A 30 6.41 0.97 9.63
N ASN A 31 5.52 -0.01 9.49
CA ASN A 31 4.64 -0.17 8.34
C ASN A 31 3.70 1.04 8.17
N PHE A 32 3.23 1.63 9.28
CA PHE A 32 2.45 2.88 9.29
C PHE A 32 3.15 4.02 8.55
N LEU A 33 4.48 4.11 8.65
CA LEU A 33 5.26 5.19 8.03
C LEU A 33 5.54 4.98 6.54
N ARG A 34 5.14 3.85 5.96
CA ARG A 34 5.36 3.57 4.52
C ARG A 34 4.61 4.53 3.61
N LEU A 35 3.52 5.13 4.08
CA LEU A 35 2.79 6.16 3.33
C LEU A 35 3.68 7.37 3.02
N GLN A 36 4.58 7.72 3.94
CA GLN A 36 5.48 8.87 3.81
C GLN A 36 6.87 8.44 3.32
N ILE A 37 7.31 7.23 3.65
CA ILE A 37 8.63 6.70 3.30
C ILE A 37 8.47 5.65 2.18
N LYS A 38 8.49 6.11 0.93
CA LYS A 38 8.25 5.29 -0.29
C LYS A 38 9.04 3.97 -0.34
N ARG A 39 10.31 3.97 0.10
CA ARG A 39 11.18 2.78 0.10
C ARG A 39 11.06 1.91 1.36
N GLY A 40 10.22 2.28 2.33
CA GLY A 40 10.14 1.63 3.64
C GLY A 40 9.82 0.14 3.58
N GLY A 41 8.99 -0.29 2.62
CA GLY A 41 8.65 -1.71 2.46
C GLY A 41 9.88 -2.62 2.20
N LEU A 42 10.85 -2.14 1.42
CA LEU A 42 12.07 -2.88 1.11
C LEU A 42 12.90 -3.11 2.39
N HIS A 43 13.00 -2.09 3.23
CA HIS A 43 13.73 -2.11 4.50
C HIS A 43 13.00 -2.88 5.61
N LEU A 44 11.78 -3.37 5.37
CA LEU A 44 11.08 -4.29 6.27
C LEU A 44 11.25 -5.75 5.88
N LYS A 45 11.71 -6.06 4.67
CA LYS A 45 11.78 -7.43 4.15
C LYS A 45 12.57 -8.37 5.08
N LYS A 46 13.70 -7.90 5.60
CA LYS A 46 14.55 -8.69 6.52
C LYS A 46 13.87 -8.96 7.86
N LEU A 47 13.30 -7.93 8.48
CA LEU A 47 12.54 -8.05 9.73
C LEU A 47 11.33 -8.98 9.56
N ASN A 48 10.60 -8.83 8.46
CA ASN A 48 9.45 -9.67 8.13
C ASN A 48 9.84 -11.13 7.90
N LYS A 49 10.96 -11.40 7.22
CA LYS A 49 11.45 -12.78 7.05
C LYS A 49 11.74 -13.45 8.39
N ILE A 50 12.42 -12.75 9.30
CA ILE A 50 12.73 -13.27 10.64
C ILE A 50 11.43 -13.50 11.44
N LYS A 51 10.52 -12.52 11.46
CA LYS A 51 9.22 -12.62 12.13
C LYS A 51 8.40 -13.79 11.58
N ALA A 52 8.27 -13.90 10.25
CA ALA A 52 7.45 -14.93 9.60
C ALA A 52 8.00 -16.33 9.89
N TRP A 53 9.32 -16.53 9.73
CA TRP A 53 9.95 -17.80 10.06
C TRP A 53 9.74 -18.18 11.53
N ALA A 54 9.95 -17.24 12.46
CA ALA A 54 9.81 -17.52 13.89
C ALA A 54 8.35 -17.79 14.29
N ALA A 55 7.39 -17.05 13.72
CA ALA A 55 5.97 -17.26 13.97
C ALA A 55 5.52 -18.65 13.47
N LEU A 56 5.95 -19.05 12.26
CA LEU A 56 5.60 -20.34 11.68
C LEU A 56 6.27 -21.53 12.39
N THR A 57 7.53 -21.40 12.77
CA THR A 57 8.29 -22.52 13.36
C THR A 57 8.12 -22.66 14.86
N ARG A 58 7.87 -21.56 15.59
CA ARG A 58 7.88 -21.55 17.06
C ARG A 58 6.64 -20.90 17.68
N GLY A 59 5.76 -20.31 16.88
CA GLY A 59 4.55 -19.62 17.35
C GLY A 59 4.80 -18.19 17.86
N TRP A 60 3.71 -17.43 18.04
CA TRP A 60 3.74 -15.99 18.34
C TRP A 60 4.26 -15.61 19.74
N ASN A 61 4.12 -16.52 20.71
CA ASN A 61 4.59 -16.31 22.09
C ASN A 61 6.06 -16.71 22.29
N SER A 62 6.67 -17.36 21.30
CA SER A 62 8.10 -17.72 21.35
C SER A 62 8.99 -16.49 21.29
N SER A 63 10.26 -16.69 21.67
CA SER A 63 11.29 -15.66 21.56
C SER A 63 12.23 -15.91 20.39
N VAL A 64 12.67 -14.84 19.75
CA VAL A 64 13.57 -14.84 18.60
C VAL A 64 14.73 -13.88 18.84
N TYR A 65 15.87 -14.23 18.26
CA TYR A 65 17.05 -13.39 18.21
C TYR A 65 17.09 -12.63 16.88
N LEU A 66 17.43 -11.35 16.91
CA LEU A 66 17.61 -10.54 15.70
C LEU A 66 19.09 -10.48 15.29
N ASN A 67 19.40 -10.96 14.08
CA ASN A 67 20.74 -10.85 13.49
C ASN A 67 21.24 -9.39 13.46
N MET A 68 22.54 -9.17 13.73
CA MET A 68 23.24 -7.88 13.60
C MET A 68 23.04 -7.18 12.26
N GLN A 69 22.80 -7.91 11.17
CA GLN A 69 22.47 -7.33 9.87
C GLN A 69 21.20 -6.46 9.89
N VAL A 70 20.30 -6.66 10.87
CA VAL A 70 19.11 -5.84 11.08
C VAL A 70 19.50 -4.41 11.50
N LEU A 71 20.68 -4.19 12.08
CA LEU A 71 21.14 -2.86 12.49
C LEU A 71 21.17 -1.88 11.32
N LYS A 72 21.59 -2.33 10.13
CA LYS A 72 21.60 -1.49 8.91
C LYS A 72 20.20 -0.97 8.60
N GLU A 73 19.18 -1.82 8.72
CA GLU A 73 17.78 -1.43 8.52
C GLU A 73 17.32 -0.45 9.60
N LEU A 74 17.65 -0.68 10.87
CA LEU A 74 17.26 0.21 11.97
C LEU A 74 17.88 1.61 11.85
N PHE A 75 19.15 1.70 11.42
CA PHE A 75 19.81 2.99 11.17
C PHE A 75 19.20 3.70 9.97
N TRP A 76 18.88 2.97 8.90
CA TRP A 76 18.19 3.53 7.75
C TRP A 76 16.83 4.10 8.14
N TRP A 77 16.02 3.33 8.88
CA TRP A 77 14.72 3.79 9.38
C TRP A 77 14.84 5.04 10.24
N LYS A 78 15.81 5.08 11.17
CA LYS A 78 16.06 6.26 12.01
C LYS A 78 16.37 7.49 11.15
N THR A 79 17.25 7.35 10.16
CA THR A 79 17.65 8.42 9.25
C THR A 79 16.45 8.92 8.45
N MET A 80 15.64 8.02 7.90
CA MET A 80 14.48 8.39 7.10
C MET A 80 13.40 9.06 7.94
N ILE A 81 13.18 8.62 9.18
CA ILE A 81 12.22 9.26 10.09
C ILE A 81 12.68 10.66 10.48
N GLN A 82 13.98 10.86 10.71
CA GLN A 82 14.52 12.19 11.01
C GLN A 82 14.43 13.15 9.82
N LYS A 83 14.56 12.63 8.59
CA LYS A 83 14.37 13.40 7.35
C LYS A 83 12.90 13.54 6.94
N ASN A 84 12.00 12.78 7.57
CA ASN A 84 10.61 12.72 7.20
C ASN A 84 9.93 14.05 7.51
N ARG A 85 9.32 14.66 6.50
CA ARG A 85 8.46 15.82 6.70
C ARG A 85 7.04 15.29 6.93
N PRO A 86 6.35 15.70 8.01
CA PRO A 86 4.96 15.35 8.20
C PRO A 86 4.17 15.75 6.95
N ILE A 87 3.50 14.77 6.34
CA ILE A 87 2.50 15.03 5.31
C ILE A 87 1.16 15.01 6.03
N GLN A 88 0.36 16.06 5.85
CA GLN A 88 -1.02 16.05 6.27
C GLN A 88 -1.73 14.93 5.49
N ALA A 89 -2.27 13.95 6.19
CA ALA A 89 -3.18 12.99 5.59
C ALA A 89 -4.53 13.69 5.38
N THR A 90 -4.56 14.70 4.51
CA THR A 90 -5.79 15.35 4.12
C THR A 90 -6.54 14.34 3.27
N LEU A 91 -7.59 13.73 3.82
CA LEU A 91 -8.58 13.06 3.00
C LEU A 91 -9.29 14.16 2.20
N ILE A 92 -8.79 14.43 0.99
CA ILE A 92 -9.47 15.32 0.06
C ILE A 92 -10.73 14.58 -0.36
N SER A 93 -11.90 15.13 0.01
CA SER A 93 -13.19 14.61 -0.47
C SER A 93 -13.13 14.43 -1.98
N PRO A 94 -13.55 13.27 -2.51
CA PRO A 94 -13.45 13.02 -3.94
C PRO A 94 -14.30 14.01 -4.71
N GLN A 95 -13.70 14.64 -5.71
CA GLN A 95 -14.40 15.54 -6.64
C GLN A 95 -15.11 14.75 -7.74
N ALA A 96 -14.64 13.52 -7.99
CA ALA A 96 -15.24 12.57 -8.91
C ALA A 96 -15.14 11.15 -8.36
N ILE A 97 -16.07 10.29 -8.77
CA ILE A 97 -16.11 8.86 -8.46
C ILE A 97 -16.13 8.10 -9.78
N LEU A 98 -15.17 7.21 -9.98
CA LEU A 98 -15.11 6.28 -11.11
C LEU A 98 -15.44 4.88 -10.59
N ALA A 99 -16.67 4.45 -10.80
CA ALA A 99 -17.09 3.08 -10.53
C ALA A 99 -16.80 2.22 -11.74
N THR A 100 -16.20 1.04 -11.56
CA THR A 100 -15.86 0.11 -12.64
C THR A 100 -16.42 -1.27 -12.36
N ASP A 101 -16.77 -1.98 -13.43
CA ASP A 101 -17.17 -3.38 -13.38
C ASP A 101 -16.62 -4.10 -14.60
N ALA A 102 -16.21 -5.36 -14.43
CA ALA A 102 -15.57 -6.15 -15.45
C ALA A 102 -16.15 -7.57 -15.55
N SER A 103 -16.74 -7.88 -16.71
CA SER A 103 -17.20 -9.23 -17.03
C SER A 103 -16.16 -10.01 -17.85
N LYS A 104 -16.44 -11.29 -18.12
CA LYS A 104 -15.56 -12.14 -18.95
C LYS A 104 -15.35 -11.59 -20.38
N THR A 105 -16.30 -10.83 -20.92
CA THR A 105 -16.29 -10.38 -22.31
C THR A 105 -16.13 -8.87 -22.46
N ASN A 106 -16.59 -8.11 -21.46
CA ASN A 106 -16.72 -6.66 -21.52
C ASN A 106 -16.24 -6.02 -20.21
N TRP A 107 -16.09 -4.70 -20.27
CA TRP A 107 -15.98 -3.85 -19.10
C TRP A 107 -16.91 -2.66 -19.23
N GLY A 108 -17.29 -2.12 -18.07
CA GLY A 108 -18.07 -0.91 -17.93
C GLY A 108 -17.46 -0.01 -16.87
N ALA A 109 -17.71 1.29 -16.99
CA ALA A 109 -17.40 2.24 -15.95
C ALA A 109 -18.37 3.42 -15.97
N THR A 110 -18.59 4.00 -14.80
CA THR A 110 -19.39 5.20 -14.64
C THR A 110 -18.56 6.23 -13.90
N LEU A 111 -18.37 7.40 -14.53
CA LEU A 111 -17.73 8.56 -13.92
C LEU A 111 -18.80 9.54 -13.46
N LYS A 112 -18.90 9.72 -12.14
CA LYS A 112 -19.79 10.69 -11.50
C LYS A 112 -18.98 11.88 -10.99
N MET A 113 -19.42 13.09 -11.28
CA MET A 113 -18.84 14.32 -10.76
C MET A 113 -19.92 15.12 -10.05
N SER A 114 -19.58 15.78 -8.94
CA SER A 114 -20.57 16.51 -8.13
C SER A 114 -20.73 17.98 -8.54
N HIS A 115 -19.82 18.52 -9.35
CA HIS A 115 -19.81 19.95 -9.73
C HIS A 115 -19.19 20.16 -11.12
N PRO A 116 -19.99 20.31 -12.19
CA PRO A 116 -21.45 20.09 -12.25
C PRO A 116 -21.81 18.60 -12.05
N ASP A 117 -23.05 18.34 -11.65
CA ASP A 117 -23.61 16.97 -11.63
C ASP A 117 -23.57 16.38 -13.04
N LEU A 118 -22.67 15.42 -13.24
CA LEU A 118 -22.43 14.80 -14.52
C LEU A 118 -22.14 13.32 -14.30
N GLU A 119 -22.84 12.47 -15.06
CA GLU A 119 -22.65 11.02 -15.07
C GLU A 119 -22.33 10.58 -16.49
N ILE A 120 -21.11 10.05 -16.68
CA ILE A 120 -20.64 9.57 -17.99
C ILE A 120 -20.43 8.07 -17.90
N LEU A 121 -21.03 7.33 -18.83
CA LEU A 121 -20.83 5.90 -18.95
C LEU A 121 -19.77 5.59 -20.01
N PHE A 122 -18.86 4.71 -19.66
CA PHE A 122 -17.88 4.11 -20.55
C PHE A 122 -18.11 2.62 -20.60
N HIS A 123 -17.95 2.03 -21.78
CA HIS A 123 -17.97 0.58 -21.92
C HIS A 123 -17.08 0.15 -23.08
N GLY A 124 -16.69 -1.12 -23.06
CA GLY A 124 -15.93 -1.71 -24.14
C GLY A 124 -15.90 -3.22 -24.07
N LYS A 125 -15.56 -3.84 -25.19
CA LYS A 125 -15.20 -5.26 -25.24
C LYS A 125 -13.70 -5.40 -25.00
N TRP A 126 -13.28 -6.52 -24.43
CA TRP A 126 -11.86 -6.86 -24.38
C TRP A 126 -11.33 -7.08 -25.80
N SER A 127 -10.21 -6.44 -26.14
CA SER A 127 -9.47 -6.80 -27.36
C SER A 127 -8.84 -8.18 -27.22
N SER A 128 -8.65 -8.88 -28.33
CA SER A 128 -7.95 -10.19 -28.38
C SER A 128 -6.55 -10.19 -27.76
N ASN A 129 -5.90 -9.04 -27.66
CA ASN A 129 -4.57 -8.90 -27.04
C ASN A 129 -4.59 -9.04 -25.50
N TRP A 130 -5.76 -8.95 -24.86
CA TRP A 130 -5.90 -9.07 -23.42
C TRP A 130 -6.00 -10.54 -22.99
N HIS A 131 -5.05 -10.98 -22.17
CA HIS A 131 -5.04 -12.34 -21.60
C HIS A 131 -5.45 -12.27 -20.12
N LEU A 132 -6.76 -12.18 -19.86
CA LEU A 132 -7.33 -11.94 -18.52
C LEU A 132 -7.99 -13.21 -17.96
N THR A 133 -7.24 -14.00 -17.20
CA THR A 133 -7.67 -15.32 -16.72
C THR A 133 -8.37 -15.28 -15.36
N SER A 134 -8.18 -14.23 -14.56
CA SER A 134 -8.81 -14.07 -13.24
C SER A 134 -9.70 -12.82 -13.14
N SER A 135 -10.61 -12.78 -12.15
CA SER A 135 -11.45 -11.59 -11.89
C SER A 135 -10.59 -10.38 -11.56
N ASN A 136 -9.59 -10.55 -10.68
CA ASN A 136 -8.72 -9.44 -10.27
C ASN A 136 -7.93 -8.84 -11.44
N GLN A 137 -7.54 -9.66 -12.42
CA GLN A 137 -6.94 -9.16 -13.65
C GLN A 137 -7.93 -8.36 -14.50
N ARG A 138 -9.17 -8.83 -14.62
CA ARG A 138 -10.23 -8.14 -15.36
C ARG A 138 -10.62 -6.81 -14.71
N GLU A 139 -10.79 -6.79 -13.39
CA GLU A 139 -11.06 -5.57 -12.62
C GLU A 139 -9.92 -4.55 -12.80
N ALA A 140 -8.67 -4.97 -12.60
CA ALA A 140 -7.52 -4.09 -12.79
C ALA A 140 -7.40 -3.55 -14.24
N ALA A 141 -7.70 -4.39 -15.23
CA ALA A 141 -7.75 -3.96 -16.63
C ALA A 141 -8.93 -3.01 -16.91
N GLY A 142 -10.09 -3.24 -16.30
CA GLY A 142 -11.28 -2.39 -16.37
C GLY A 142 -10.99 -1.00 -15.83
N ILE A 143 -10.33 -0.91 -14.66
CA ILE A 143 -9.85 0.35 -14.07
C ILE A 143 -8.93 1.08 -15.05
N LEU A 144 -7.96 0.39 -15.66
CA LEU A 144 -7.05 1.02 -16.63
C LEU A 144 -7.80 1.56 -17.85
N CYS A 145 -8.72 0.78 -18.42
CA CYS A 145 -9.53 1.18 -19.56
C CYS A 145 -10.42 2.39 -19.22
N ALA A 146 -11.07 2.37 -18.06
CA ALA A 146 -11.91 3.45 -17.56
C ALA A 146 -11.11 4.74 -17.32
N LEU A 147 -9.93 4.65 -16.72
CA LEU A 147 -9.04 5.80 -16.51
C LEU A 147 -8.59 6.42 -17.84
N ARG A 148 -8.26 5.60 -18.85
CA ARG A 148 -7.89 6.09 -20.18
C ARG A 148 -9.05 6.79 -20.88
N ARG A 149 -10.27 6.23 -20.80
CA ARG A 149 -11.46 6.84 -21.44
C ARG A 149 -11.94 8.10 -20.72
N SER A 150 -11.69 8.20 -19.42
CA SER A 150 -12.06 9.38 -18.61
C SER A 150 -10.99 10.48 -18.58
N GLU A 151 -9.79 10.23 -19.12
CA GLU A 151 -8.64 11.14 -18.99
C GLU A 151 -8.93 12.58 -19.41
N THR A 152 -9.56 12.78 -20.57
CA THR A 152 -9.88 14.12 -21.08
C THR A 152 -10.81 14.87 -20.12
N TYR A 153 -11.88 14.23 -19.66
CA TYR A 153 -12.83 14.81 -18.70
C TYR A 153 -12.15 15.17 -17.36
N LEU A 154 -11.29 14.29 -16.85
CA LEU A 154 -10.57 14.52 -15.60
C LEU A 154 -9.60 15.71 -15.74
N ARG A 155 -8.93 15.84 -16.89
CA ARG A 155 -7.98 16.93 -17.16
C ARG A 155 -8.67 18.27 -17.39
N GLU A 156 -9.69 18.31 -18.24
CA GLU A 156 -10.45 19.54 -18.56
C GLU A 156 -11.11 20.13 -17.31
N ARG A 157 -11.61 19.26 -16.43
CA ARG A 157 -12.21 19.66 -15.14
C ARG A 157 -11.19 19.87 -14.02
N GLN A 158 -9.90 19.65 -14.30
CA GLN A 158 -8.80 19.77 -13.33
C GLN A 158 -9.05 19.00 -12.02
N ILE A 159 -9.57 17.77 -12.14
CA ILE A 159 -9.88 16.92 -10.99
C ILE A 159 -8.58 16.59 -10.23
N LYS A 160 -8.55 16.95 -8.95
CA LYS A 160 -7.41 16.72 -8.04
C LYS A 160 -7.61 15.52 -7.12
N SER A 161 -8.86 15.08 -6.93
CA SER A 161 -9.20 13.91 -6.10
C SER A 161 -10.24 13.04 -6.81
N LEU A 162 -9.84 11.83 -7.17
CA LEU A 162 -10.67 10.81 -7.81
C LEU A 162 -10.79 9.61 -6.87
N LYS A 163 -12.02 9.21 -6.54
CA LYS A 163 -12.30 7.92 -5.90
C LYS A 163 -12.53 6.87 -6.98
N ILE A 164 -11.97 5.69 -6.81
CA ILE A 164 -12.23 4.52 -7.67
C ILE A 164 -13.01 3.51 -6.83
N GLU A 165 -14.11 3.01 -7.36
CA GLU A 165 -14.94 1.98 -6.75
C GLU A 165 -14.95 0.75 -7.66
N THR A 166 -14.62 -0.40 -7.09
CA THR A 166 -14.56 -1.72 -7.74
C THR A 166 -14.95 -2.76 -6.69
N ASP A 167 -15.40 -3.93 -7.13
CA ASP A 167 -15.82 -5.02 -6.27
C ASP A 167 -14.65 -5.85 -5.69
N ASN A 168 -13.39 -5.47 -5.99
CA ASN A 168 -12.16 -6.15 -5.56
C ASN A 168 -11.40 -5.46 -4.40
#